data_AF-A0A927NRC3-F1
#
_entry.id   AF-A0A927NRC3-F1
#
_cell.length_a   1.000
_cell.length_b   1.000
_cell.length_c   1.000
_cell.angle_alpha   90.00
_cell.angle_beta   90.00
_cell.angle_gamma   90.00
#
_symmetry.space_group_name_H-M   'P 1'
#
loop_
_entity.id
_entity.type
_entity.pdbx_description
1 polymer ?
#
loop_
_entity_poly.entity_id
_entity_poly.type
_entity_poly.pdbx_seq_one_letter_code
_entity_poly.pdbx_strand_id
1 'polypeptide(L)'
;MKKVLSIVALSLIAVLAGVIILFACIDKSYNPNITEPDYIQIYINKTSGQNTESYYKNDGIEDRKAVYDEVLKLYNKSFNQKIMSGIFQGILFNDAKIVRETKTLSTLTGTYIAFNYEDLQTLKLNGKTYTYKNGSTTETNIQFKTLWVEVKDSDAMTDINIYVEYYNQNSTSETSRYKYVVKAMQSGLYNYIQENFGA
;
A
#
# COMPACT_ATOMS: atom_id res chain seq x y z
N MET A 1 -33.43 -37.24 -12.14
CA MET A 1 -32.05 -36.81 -11.82
C MET A 1 -31.60 -35.56 -12.58
N LYS A 2 -31.65 -35.49 -13.93
CA LYS A 2 -31.21 -34.31 -14.69
C LYS A 2 -31.83 -32.97 -14.24
N LYS A 3 -33.14 -32.94 -13.96
CA LYS A 3 -33.86 -31.74 -13.50
C LYS A 3 -33.40 -31.25 -12.11
N VAL A 4 -33.09 -32.18 -11.20
CA VAL A 4 -32.61 -31.84 -9.85
C VAL A 4 -31.18 -31.29 -9.92
N LEU A 5 -30.32 -31.87 -10.76
CA LEU A 5 -28.97 -31.37 -10.98
C LEU A 5 -28.95 -29.96 -11.59
N SER A 6 -29.86 -29.67 -12.53
CA SER A 6 -30.00 -28.32 -13.09
C SER A 6 -30.46 -27.30 -12.06
N ILE A 7 -31.39 -27.66 -11.17
CA ILE A 7 -31.87 -26.76 -10.11
C ILE A 7 -30.75 -26.46 -9.10
N VAL A 8 -29.97 -27.48 -8.72
CA VAL A 8 -28.81 -27.32 -7.82
C VAL A 8 -27.71 -26.49 -8.48
N ALA A 9 -27.46 -26.67 -9.77
CA ALA A 9 -26.47 -25.86 -10.49
C ALA A 9 -26.91 -24.38 -10.59
N LEU A 10 -28.19 -24.12 -10.90
CA LEU A 10 -28.75 -22.78 -10.97
C LEU A 10 -28.71 -22.07 -9.61
N SER A 11 -29.03 -22.78 -8.52
CA SER A 11 -28.94 -22.19 -7.18
C SER A 11 -27.51 -21.87 -6.78
N LEU A 12 -26.53 -22.72 -7.12
CA LEU A 12 -25.12 -22.44 -6.87
C LEU A 12 -24.62 -21.20 -7.64
N ILE A 13 -25.01 -21.08 -8.91
CA ILE A 13 -24.64 -19.93 -9.75
C ILE A 13 -25.27 -18.64 -9.20
N ALA A 14 -26.53 -18.68 -8.78
CA ALA A 14 -27.21 -17.53 -8.19
C ALA A 14 -26.55 -17.07 -6.88
N VAL A 15 -26.17 -18.01 -6.01
CA VAL A 15 -25.41 -17.71 -4.78
C VAL A 15 -24.05 -17.12 -5.11
N LEU A 16 -23.32 -17.71 -6.06
CA LEU A 16 -22.01 -17.22 -6.48
C LEU A 16 -22.09 -15.80 -7.07
N ALA A 17 -23.06 -15.54 -7.93
CA ALA A 17 -23.30 -14.22 -8.51
C ALA A 17 -23.70 -13.19 -7.44
N GLY A 18 -24.57 -13.55 -6.49
CA GLY A 18 -24.94 -12.68 -5.37
C GLY A 18 -23.74 -12.33 -4.49
N VAL A 19 -22.86 -13.30 -4.22
CA VAL A 19 -21.61 -13.10 -3.49
C VAL A 19 -20.66 -12.18 -4.27
N ILE A 20 -20.49 -12.38 -5.58
CA ILE A 20 -19.65 -11.52 -6.44
C ILE A 20 -20.17 -10.08 -6.45
N ILE A 21 -21.49 -9.86 -6.57
CA ILE A 21 -22.10 -8.52 -6.58
C ILE A 21 -21.91 -7.83 -5.22
N LEU A 22 -22.16 -8.53 -4.10
CA LEU A 22 -21.92 -8.01 -2.77
C LEU A 22 -20.45 -7.61 -2.57
N PHE A 23 -19.50 -8.40 -3.08
CA PHE A 23 -18.08 -8.07 -3.03
C PHE A 23 -17.68 -6.93 -3.96
N ALA A 24 -18.30 -6.80 -5.15
CA ALA A 24 -18.10 -5.66 -6.03
C ALA A 24 -18.59 -4.33 -5.40
N CYS A 25 -19.55 -4.40 -4.47
CA CYS A 25 -20.02 -3.24 -3.70
C CYS A 25 -19.19 -2.93 -2.45
N ILE A 26 -18.21 -3.78 -2.08
CA ILE A 26 -17.32 -3.51 -0.95
C ILE A 26 -16.06 -2.83 -1.50
N ASP A 27 -16.01 -1.50 -1.40
CA ASP A 27 -14.81 -0.69 -1.65
C ASP A 27 -13.75 -0.89 -0.54
N LYS A 28 -13.29 -2.13 -0.32
CA LYS A 28 -12.10 -2.38 0.50
C LYS A 28 -10.87 -2.21 -0.38
N SER A 29 -10.41 -0.97 -0.47
CA SER A 29 -9.06 -0.67 -0.96
C SER A 29 -8.05 -0.96 0.16
N TYR A 30 -7.28 -2.03 0.00
CA TYR A 30 -6.10 -2.31 0.84
C TYR A 30 -4.92 -1.41 0.48
N ASN A 31 -5.00 -0.67 -0.63
CA ASN A 31 -4.12 0.46 -0.87
C ASN A 31 -4.53 1.57 0.12
N PRO A 32 -3.62 2.12 0.96
CA PRO A 32 -3.90 3.20 1.91
C PRO A 32 -4.26 4.55 1.26
N ASN A 33 -4.81 4.52 0.05
CA ASN A 33 -5.21 5.67 -0.74
C ASN A 33 -4.03 6.61 -1.00
N ILE A 34 -2.87 6.02 -1.35
CA ILE A 34 -1.74 6.77 -1.93
C ILE A 34 -2.25 7.34 -3.25
N THR A 35 -2.63 8.61 -3.22
CA THR A 35 -3.26 9.29 -4.35
C THR A 35 -2.27 10.30 -4.89
N GLU A 36 -1.59 9.90 -5.97
CA GLU A 36 -0.69 10.75 -6.78
C GLU A 36 0.32 11.56 -5.95
N PRO A 37 1.37 10.92 -5.43
CA PRO A 37 2.45 11.62 -4.73
C PRO A 37 3.16 12.58 -5.67
N ASP A 38 3.68 13.69 -5.14
CA ASP A 38 4.38 14.69 -5.95
C ASP A 38 5.71 14.15 -6.49
N TYR A 39 6.39 13.34 -5.69
CA TYR A 39 7.57 12.59 -6.11
C TYR A 39 7.77 11.30 -5.33
N ILE A 40 8.61 10.42 -5.88
CA ILE A 40 9.03 9.18 -5.24
C ILE A 40 10.54 9.11 -5.09
N GLN A 41 10.99 8.35 -4.10
CA GLN A 41 12.40 7.99 -3.93
C GLN A 41 12.51 6.50 -3.63
N ILE A 42 13.53 5.84 -4.17
CA ILE A 42 13.73 4.40 -4.07
C ILE A 42 14.96 4.13 -3.19
N TYR A 43 14.78 3.32 -2.15
CA TYR A 43 15.80 2.93 -1.19
C TYR A 43 16.00 1.41 -1.25
N ILE A 44 17.18 0.94 -1.65
CA ILE A 44 17.53 -0.48 -1.67
C ILE A 44 18.66 -0.74 -0.69
N ASN A 45 18.37 -1.53 0.36
CA ASN A 45 19.35 -1.93 1.37
C ASN A 45 20.16 -0.76 1.96
N LYS A 46 19.58 0.44 1.99
CA LYS A 46 20.27 1.65 2.44
C LYS A 46 19.90 1.98 3.88
N THR A 47 20.91 2.26 4.70
CA THR A 47 20.79 3.09 5.90
C THR A 47 20.80 4.58 5.47
N SER A 48 20.03 5.42 6.18
CA SER A 48 19.82 6.86 5.89
C SER A 48 21.14 7.62 5.66
N GLY A 49 21.13 8.56 4.72
CA GLY A 49 22.25 9.47 4.43
C GLY A 49 22.85 9.34 3.02
N GLN A 50 22.41 8.38 2.22
CA GLN A 50 22.73 8.33 0.79
C GLN A 50 21.66 9.04 0.00
N ASN A 51 22.03 10.09 -0.75
CA ASN A 51 21.16 10.74 -1.71
C ASN A 51 20.55 9.68 -2.64
N THR A 52 19.24 9.51 -2.56
CA THR A 52 18.45 8.76 -3.52
C THR A 52 17.84 9.75 -4.49
N GLU A 53 17.85 9.39 -5.77
CA GLU A 53 17.27 10.22 -6.81
C GLU A 53 15.76 10.35 -6.59
N SER A 54 15.25 11.57 -6.75
CA SER A 54 13.82 11.87 -6.70
C SER A 54 13.25 11.85 -8.11
N TYR A 55 12.15 11.12 -8.28
CA TYR A 55 11.41 11.03 -9.54
C TYR A 55 10.08 11.74 -9.38
N TYR A 56 9.87 12.83 -10.12
CA TYR A 56 8.74 13.74 -9.94
C TYR A 56 7.57 13.39 -10.88
N LYS A 57 6.34 13.63 -10.41
CA LYS A 57 5.11 13.47 -11.22
C LYS A 57 5.14 14.29 -12.51
N ASN A 58 5.63 15.52 -12.40
CA ASN A 58 5.74 16.49 -13.49
C ASN A 58 7.20 16.74 -13.88
N ASP A 59 8.04 15.70 -13.86
CA ASP A 59 9.44 15.84 -14.27
C ASP A 59 9.52 16.25 -15.74
N GLY A 60 10.36 17.24 -16.05
CA GLY A 60 10.62 17.68 -17.41
C GLY A 60 11.54 16.72 -18.19
N ILE A 61 12.12 15.73 -17.50
CA ILE A 61 12.97 14.69 -18.09
C ILE A 61 12.12 13.42 -18.31
N GLU A 62 11.92 13.04 -19.57
CA GLU A 62 11.03 11.94 -19.98
C GLU A 62 11.34 10.62 -19.28
N ASP A 63 12.61 10.23 -19.22
CA ASP A 63 13.04 8.98 -18.58
C ASP A 63 12.72 8.94 -17.08
N ARG A 64 12.87 10.07 -16.37
CA ARG A 64 12.56 10.15 -14.93
C ARG A 64 11.06 10.11 -14.67
N LYS A 65 10.28 10.77 -15.52
CA LYS A 65 8.83 10.69 -15.46
C LYS A 65 8.35 9.26 -15.73
N ALA A 66 8.97 8.56 -16.68
CA ALA A 66 8.64 7.16 -16.98
C ALA A 66 8.88 6.24 -15.78
N VAL A 67 9.96 6.46 -15.01
CA VAL A 67 10.19 5.75 -13.74
C VAL A 67 9.08 6.01 -12.74
N TYR A 68 8.69 7.28 -12.53
CA TYR A 68 7.59 7.65 -11.63
C TYR A 68 6.29 6.93 -12.04
N ASP A 69 5.91 7.02 -13.32
CA ASP A 69 4.67 6.46 -13.85
C ASP A 69 4.66 4.93 -13.71
N GLU A 70 5.75 4.25 -14.06
CA GLU A 70 5.83 2.79 -14.01
C GLU A 70 5.83 2.27 -12.57
N VAL A 71 6.54 2.92 -11.64
CA VAL A 71 6.50 2.56 -10.21
C VAL A 71 5.08 2.69 -9.66
N LEU A 72 4.40 3.81 -9.94
CA LEU A 72 3.04 4.02 -9.44
C LEU A 72 2.05 3.02 -10.05
N LYS A 73 2.20 2.71 -11.34
CA LYS A 73 1.41 1.69 -12.04
C LYS A 73 1.62 0.30 -11.43
N LEU A 74 2.86 -0.13 -11.22
CA LEU A 74 3.19 -1.44 -10.64
C LEU A 74 2.77 -1.53 -9.18
N TYR A 75 2.93 -0.44 -8.41
CA TYR A 75 2.41 -0.33 -7.05
C TYR A 75 0.90 -0.55 -7.02
N ASN A 76 0.13 0.21 -7.81
CA ASN A 76 -1.33 0.05 -7.85
C ASN A 76 -1.75 -1.35 -8.34
N LYS A 77 -1.02 -1.92 -9.31
CA LYS A 77 -1.23 -3.29 -9.78
C LYS A 77 -1.05 -4.34 -8.68
N SER A 78 -0.12 -4.12 -7.74
CA SER A 78 0.15 -5.03 -6.62
C SER A 78 -1.04 -5.21 -5.67
N PHE A 79 -1.95 -4.22 -5.62
CA PHE A 79 -3.19 -4.27 -4.84
C PHE A 79 -4.40 -4.71 -5.67
N ASN A 80 -4.44 -4.38 -6.97
CA ASN A 80 -5.61 -4.63 -7.82
C ASN A 80 -5.77 -6.09 -8.27
N GLN A 81 -4.69 -6.81 -8.58
CA GLN A 81 -4.80 -8.06 -9.35
C GLN A 81 -5.46 -9.25 -8.63
N LYS A 82 -5.62 -9.23 -7.30
CA LYS A 82 -6.02 -10.45 -6.56
C LYS A 82 -6.92 -10.25 -5.33
N ILE A 83 -7.65 -9.13 -5.23
CA ILE A 83 -8.74 -9.00 -4.23
C ILE A 83 -9.67 -10.23 -4.29
N MET A 84 -10.02 -10.68 -5.50
CA MET A 84 -10.83 -11.90 -5.68
C MET A 84 -10.18 -13.18 -5.13
N SER A 85 -8.88 -13.38 -5.33
CA SER A 85 -8.15 -14.56 -4.82
C SER A 85 -8.04 -14.54 -3.29
N GLY A 86 -7.78 -13.38 -2.69
CA GLY A 86 -7.74 -13.22 -1.24
C GLY A 86 -9.10 -13.41 -0.55
N ILE A 87 -10.20 -13.11 -1.26
CA ILE A 87 -11.58 -13.35 -0.80
C ILE A 87 -11.80 -14.86 -0.69
N PHE A 88 -11.47 -15.63 -1.74
CA PHE A 88 -11.66 -17.08 -1.75
C PHE A 88 -10.77 -17.84 -0.74
N GLN A 89 -9.65 -17.25 -0.33
CA GLN A 89 -8.76 -17.83 0.67
C GLN A 89 -9.10 -17.40 2.10
N GLY A 90 -10.10 -16.54 2.31
CA GLY A 90 -10.50 -16.03 3.63
C GLY A 90 -9.48 -15.10 4.29
N ILE A 91 -8.46 -14.67 3.56
CA ILE A 91 -7.35 -13.86 4.09
C ILE A 91 -7.76 -12.38 4.23
N LEU A 92 -8.77 -11.95 3.47
CA LEU A 92 -9.24 -10.56 3.41
C LEU A 92 -10.24 -10.17 4.50
N PHE A 93 -10.60 -11.09 5.41
CA PHE A 93 -11.45 -10.79 6.57
C PHE A 93 -10.71 -10.12 7.73
N ASN A 94 -9.37 -10.11 7.70
CA ASN A 94 -8.59 -9.41 8.70
C ASN A 94 -8.48 -7.92 8.36
N ASP A 95 -8.93 -7.07 9.27
CA ASP A 95 -8.78 -5.63 9.14
C ASP A 95 -7.30 -5.25 9.11
N ALA A 96 -6.96 -4.30 8.24
CA ALA A 96 -5.60 -3.79 8.16
C ALA A 96 -5.22 -3.15 9.50
N LYS A 97 -4.12 -3.63 10.09
CA LYS A 97 -3.72 -3.26 11.45
C LYS A 97 -2.82 -2.05 11.41
N ILE A 98 -3.24 -0.96 12.05
CA ILE A 98 -2.34 0.15 12.38
C ILE A 98 -1.85 -0.03 13.80
N VAL A 99 -0.53 -0.04 13.96
CA VAL A 99 0.12 0.03 15.27
C VAL A 99 0.94 1.31 15.35
N ARG A 100 0.98 1.91 16.54
CA ARG A 100 1.93 2.98 16.81
C ARG A 100 3.29 2.34 16.97
N GLU A 101 4.19 2.62 16.04
CA GLU A 101 5.55 2.13 16.03
C GLU A 101 6.44 3.25 15.51
N THR A 102 7.46 3.57 16.30
CA THR A 102 8.42 4.62 15.93
C THR A 102 9.61 3.98 15.22
N LYS A 103 9.73 4.21 13.93
CA LYS A 103 10.90 3.81 13.12
C LYS A 103 11.45 5.00 12.36
N THR A 104 12.76 5.14 12.32
CA THR A 104 13.44 6.02 11.38
C THR A 104 13.81 5.22 10.14
N LEU A 105 13.82 5.86 8.97
CA LEU A 105 14.25 5.21 7.72
C LEU A 105 15.65 4.59 7.86
N SER A 106 16.52 5.22 8.66
CA SER A 106 17.87 4.71 8.99
C SER A 106 17.91 3.36 9.69
N THR A 107 16.82 2.92 10.28
CA THR A 107 16.72 1.64 11.00
C THR A 107 15.98 0.56 10.21
N LEU A 108 15.47 0.90 9.02
CA LEU A 108 14.78 -0.03 8.15
C LEU A 108 15.81 -0.79 7.29
N THR A 109 15.58 -2.09 7.12
CA THR A 109 16.39 -2.95 6.25
C THR A 109 15.49 -3.50 5.14
N GLY A 110 16.06 -3.63 3.93
CA GLY A 110 15.34 -4.09 2.73
C GLY A 110 15.12 -2.99 1.70
N THR A 111 14.10 -3.17 0.85
CA THR A 111 13.75 -2.23 -0.22
C THR A 111 12.50 -1.44 0.18
N TYR A 112 12.56 -0.12 0.03
CA TYR A 112 11.46 0.79 0.33
C TYR A 112 11.29 1.84 -0.77
N ILE A 113 10.04 2.25 -0.97
CA ILE A 113 9.71 3.44 -1.77
C ILE A 113 9.17 4.49 -0.80
N ALA A 114 9.73 5.69 -0.84
CA ALA A 114 9.12 6.86 -0.22
C ALA A 114 8.18 7.52 -1.22
N PHE A 115 6.90 7.61 -0.86
CA PHE A 115 5.91 8.41 -1.55
C PHE A 115 5.77 9.74 -0.81
N ASN A 116 6.15 10.83 -1.45
CA ASN A 116 6.26 12.14 -0.84
C ASN A 116 5.21 13.10 -1.39
N TYR A 117 4.70 13.97 -0.51
CA TYR A 117 3.68 14.96 -0.81
C TYR A 117 4.15 16.34 -0.36
N GLU A 118 4.01 17.34 -1.22
CA GLU A 118 4.25 18.74 -0.89
C GLU A 118 3.22 19.24 0.12
N ASP A 119 1.95 18.86 -0.09
CA ASP A 119 0.83 19.19 0.78
C ASP A 119 0.57 18.12 1.85
N LEU A 120 0.05 18.57 3.00
CA LEU A 120 -0.31 17.67 4.09
C LEU A 120 -1.45 16.75 3.70
N GLN A 121 -1.19 15.45 3.81
CA GLN A 121 -2.17 14.41 3.61
C GLN A 121 -2.78 13.99 4.95
N THR A 122 -4.00 13.45 4.92
CA THR A 122 -4.65 12.86 6.08
C THR A 122 -4.78 11.36 5.90
N LEU A 123 -4.37 10.59 6.91
CA LEU A 123 -4.42 9.14 6.89
C LEU A 123 -5.87 8.66 6.82
N LYS A 124 -6.17 7.92 5.75
CA LYS A 124 -7.48 7.31 5.51
C LYS A 124 -7.34 5.79 5.42
N LEU A 125 -8.32 5.08 5.98
CA LEU A 125 -8.51 3.65 5.79
C LEU A 125 -9.89 3.41 5.19
N ASN A 126 -9.94 2.69 4.07
CA ASN A 126 -11.19 2.42 3.33
C ASN A 126 -12.00 3.71 3.07
N GLY A 127 -11.30 4.77 2.62
CA GLY A 127 -11.90 6.08 2.34
C GLY A 127 -12.28 6.92 3.57
N LYS A 128 -12.18 6.40 4.79
CA LYS A 128 -12.54 7.11 6.03
C LYS A 128 -11.30 7.58 6.76
N THR A 129 -11.34 8.80 7.32
CA THR A 129 -10.27 9.31 8.19
C THR A 129 -10.01 8.35 9.34
N TYR A 130 -8.76 7.94 9.49
CA TYR A 130 -8.37 7.03 10.55
C TYR A 130 -8.31 7.75 11.90
N THR A 131 -8.78 7.08 12.95
CA THR A 131 -8.66 7.52 14.34
C THR A 131 -7.91 6.46 15.11
N TYR A 132 -6.73 6.81 15.63
CA TYR A 132 -5.98 5.94 16.51
C TYR A 132 -6.60 5.97 17.91
N LYS A 133 -6.83 4.79 18.48
CA LYS A 133 -7.31 4.62 19.86
C LYS A 133 -6.45 3.57 20.56
N ASN A 134 -5.79 3.94 21.66
CA ASN A 134 -5.08 3.01 22.52
C ASN A 134 -5.20 3.47 23.98
N GLY A 135 -5.96 2.70 24.77
CA GLY A 135 -6.33 3.09 26.13
C GLY A 135 -7.05 4.45 26.13
N SER A 136 -6.54 5.40 26.90
CA SER A 136 -7.04 6.78 26.95
C SER A 136 -6.54 7.68 25.81
N THR A 137 -5.58 7.23 24.99
CA THR A 137 -5.06 8.02 23.88
C THR A 137 -6.00 7.91 22.68
N THR A 138 -6.53 9.05 22.23
CA THR A 138 -7.26 9.16 20.96
C THR A 138 -6.59 10.23 20.11
N GLU A 139 -6.15 9.86 18.91
CA GLU A 139 -5.59 10.78 17.92
C GLU A 139 -6.44 10.70 16.66
N THR A 140 -7.08 11.81 16.30
CA THR A 140 -7.87 11.98 15.07
C THR A 140 -7.06 12.79 14.06
N ASN A 141 -7.41 12.71 12.78
CA ASN A 141 -6.79 13.50 11.71
C ASN A 141 -5.26 13.36 11.66
N ILE A 142 -4.75 12.13 11.67
CA ILE A 142 -3.30 11.88 11.56
C ILE A 142 -2.81 12.42 10.22
N GLN A 143 -1.94 13.41 10.26
CA GLN A 143 -1.37 14.07 9.08
C GLN A 143 0.04 13.57 8.77
N PHE A 144 0.37 13.51 7.47
CA PHE A 144 1.67 13.07 6.97
C PHE A 144 2.04 13.79 5.67
N LYS A 145 3.34 13.79 5.36
CA LYS A 145 3.87 14.15 4.03
C LYS A 145 4.61 13.01 3.33
N THR A 146 4.93 11.94 4.06
CA THR A 146 5.69 10.82 3.52
C THR A 146 5.10 9.49 3.98
N LEU A 147 5.08 8.54 3.05
CA LEU A 147 4.83 7.13 3.33
C LEU A 147 6.04 6.31 2.85
N TRP A 148 6.63 5.50 3.72
CA TRP A 148 7.61 4.50 3.30
C TRP A 148 6.93 3.16 3.15
N VAL A 149 6.90 2.67 1.92
CA VAL A 149 6.28 1.39 1.57
C VAL A 149 7.38 0.38 1.36
N GLU A 150 7.34 -0.70 2.14
CA GLU A 150 8.20 -1.86 1.93
C GLU A 150 7.89 -2.52 0.58
N VAL A 151 8.93 -2.94 -0.13
CA VAL A 151 8.82 -3.72 -1.36
C VAL A 151 9.42 -5.09 -1.13
N LYS A 152 8.61 -6.15 -1.30
CA LYS A 152 9.04 -7.54 -1.15
C LYS A 152 8.98 -8.31 -2.45
N ASP A 153 9.94 -9.21 -2.63
CA ASP A 153 9.83 -10.28 -3.61
C ASP A 153 8.74 -11.26 -3.15
N SER A 154 7.56 -11.14 -3.76
CA SER A 154 6.47 -12.08 -3.49
C SER A 154 5.49 -12.15 -4.64
N ASP A 155 5.34 -13.36 -5.17
CA ASP A 155 4.32 -13.76 -6.14
C ASP A 155 3.00 -14.20 -5.47
N ALA A 156 2.95 -14.15 -4.13
CA ALA A 156 1.79 -14.40 -3.30
C ALA A 156 1.36 -13.13 -2.54
N MET A 157 0.16 -13.17 -1.94
CA MET A 157 -0.29 -12.11 -1.03
C MET A 157 0.49 -12.20 0.28
N THR A 158 1.39 -11.25 0.50
CA THR A 158 2.25 -11.19 1.69
C THR A 158 2.03 -9.90 2.48
N ASP A 159 2.41 -9.90 3.75
CA ASP A 159 2.36 -8.71 4.59
C ASP A 159 3.45 -7.72 4.18
N ILE A 160 3.01 -6.50 3.87
CA ILE A 160 3.81 -5.34 3.51
C ILE A 160 3.69 -4.31 4.61
N ASN A 161 4.83 -3.85 5.12
CA ASN A 161 4.86 -2.75 6.06
C ASN A 161 4.82 -1.41 5.33
N ILE A 162 3.96 -0.52 5.80
CA ILE A 162 3.87 0.87 5.36
C ILE A 162 4.06 1.75 6.58
N TYR A 163 5.10 2.55 6.57
CA TYR A 163 5.43 3.47 7.65
C TYR A 163 4.93 4.86 7.30
N VAL A 164 4.12 5.43 8.19
CA VAL A 164 3.57 6.78 8.05
C VAL A 164 4.48 7.73 8.79
N GLU A 165 5.16 8.60 8.05
CA GLU A 165 5.97 9.67 8.61
C GLU A 165 5.05 10.75 9.18
N TYR A 166 5.05 10.89 10.50
CA TYR A 166 4.19 11.86 11.16
C TYR A 166 4.71 13.27 10.87
N TYR A 167 3.84 14.12 10.35
CA TYR A 167 4.20 15.52 10.18
C TYR A 167 4.30 16.22 11.55
N ASN A 168 5.50 16.65 11.90
CA ASN A 168 5.74 17.52 13.04
C ASN A 168 6.45 18.78 12.55
N GLN A 169 5.77 19.93 12.60
CA GLN A 169 6.34 21.24 12.20
C GLN A 169 7.66 21.57 12.91
N ASN A 170 7.90 20.97 14.08
CA ASN A 170 9.05 21.25 14.93
C ASN A 170 10.14 20.16 14.88
N SER A 171 10.02 19.15 14.00
CA SER A 171 10.99 18.06 13.92
C SER A 171 11.51 17.89 12.50
N THR A 172 12.83 17.93 12.35
CA THR A 172 13.52 17.61 11.09
C THR A 172 13.82 16.12 10.95
N SER A 173 13.52 15.31 11.96
CA SER A 173 13.80 13.87 11.93
C SER A 173 12.73 13.11 11.16
N GLU A 174 13.11 12.47 10.06
CA GLU A 174 12.34 11.47 9.32
C GLU A 174 11.95 10.31 10.23
N THR A 175 10.83 10.45 10.93
CA THR A 175 10.40 9.52 11.97
C THR A 175 8.98 9.09 11.69
N SER A 176 8.82 7.81 11.33
CA SER A 176 7.49 7.22 11.31
C SER A 176 6.93 7.12 12.73
N ARG A 177 5.62 7.32 12.84
CA ARG A 177 4.90 7.20 14.12
C ARG A 177 3.90 6.05 14.09
N TYR A 178 3.52 5.61 12.89
CA TYR A 178 2.57 4.53 12.67
C TYR A 178 3.14 3.56 11.66
N LYS A 179 2.90 2.27 11.91
CA LYS A 179 3.09 1.20 10.95
C LYS A 179 1.73 0.63 10.59
N TYR A 180 1.49 0.57 9.30
CA TYR A 180 0.34 -0.01 8.67
C TYR A 180 0.77 -1.31 7.99
N VAL A 181 0.07 -2.41 8.27
CA VAL A 181 0.34 -3.69 7.62
C VAL A 181 -0.79 -4.02 6.66
N VAL A 182 -0.43 -4.19 5.39
CA VAL A 182 -1.36 -4.55 4.31
C VAL A 182 -0.89 -5.80 3.61
N LYS A 183 -1.80 -6.44 2.89
CA LYS A 183 -1.44 -7.56 2.02
C LYS A 183 -1.42 -7.12 0.56
N ALA A 184 -0.30 -7.39 -0.11
CA ALA A 184 -0.12 -7.12 -1.53
C ALA A 184 0.79 -8.18 -2.16
N MET A 185 0.72 -8.30 -3.49
CA MET A 185 1.60 -9.16 -4.29
C MET A 185 2.52 -8.26 -5.11
N GLN A 186 3.78 -8.16 -4.73
CA GLN A 186 4.70 -7.12 -5.21
C GLN A 186 5.79 -7.61 -6.17
N SER A 187 5.80 -8.88 -6.60
CA SER A 187 6.85 -9.42 -7.48
C SER A 187 7.14 -8.56 -8.71
N GLY A 188 6.12 -8.05 -9.40
CA GLY A 188 6.31 -7.16 -10.56
C GLY A 188 7.00 -5.83 -10.22
N LEU A 189 6.63 -5.22 -9.09
CA LEU A 189 7.25 -3.99 -8.60
C LEU A 189 8.68 -4.26 -8.10
N TYR A 190 8.87 -5.36 -7.37
CA TYR A 190 10.17 -5.78 -6.87
C TYR A 190 11.16 -6.02 -8.01
N ASN A 191 10.77 -6.82 -9.02
CA ASN A 191 11.61 -7.13 -10.17
C ASN A 191 12.03 -5.86 -10.91
N TYR A 192 11.06 -4.97 -11.20
CA TYR A 192 11.37 -3.69 -11.83
C TYR A 192 12.40 -2.89 -11.03
N ILE A 193 12.25 -2.84 -9.69
CA ILE A 193 13.19 -2.10 -8.85
C ILE A 193 14.58 -2.74 -8.86
N GLN A 194 14.69 -4.07 -8.77
CA GLN A 194 15.97 -4.74 -8.81
C GLN A 194 16.66 -4.61 -10.18
N GLU A 195 15.92 -4.69 -11.28
CA GLU A 195 16.48 -4.59 -12.64
C GLU A 195 16.98 -3.19 -12.98
N ASN A 196 16.33 -2.14 -12.46
CA ASN A 196 16.65 -0.75 -12.82
C ASN A 196 17.51 -0.02 -11.78
N PHE A 197 17.49 -0.46 -10.51
CA PHE A 197 18.17 0.22 -9.40
C PHE A 197 18.95 -0.73 -8.49
N GLY A 198 18.81 -2.05 -8.65
CA GLY A 198 19.61 -3.04 -7.95
C GLY A 198 21.06 -2.97 -8.43
N ALA A 199 22.00 -3.02 -7.48
CA ALA A 199 23.43 -3.09 -7.73
C ALA A 199 23.90 -4.55 -7.80
#